data_AF-A0A443Q6D5-F1
#
_entry.id   AF-A0A443Q6D5-F1
#
_cell.length_a   1.000
_cell.length_b   1.000
_cell.length_c   1.000
_cell.angle_alpha   90.00
_cell.angle_beta   90.00
_cell.angle_gamma   90.00
#
_symmetry.space_group_name_H-M   'P 1'
#
loop_
_entity.id
_entity.type
_entity.pdbx_description
1 polymer ?
#
loop_
_entity_poly.entity_id
_entity_poly.type
_entity_poly.pdbx_seq_one_letter_code
_entity_poly.pdbx_strand_id
1 'polypeptide(L)'
;CTYINGSPQNTFVPGLIELAEKEKVFIAGDDFKSGQTKFKSVLVDFLVNAGIKPCSIASYNHLGNNDGKNLSAPQQFRSKEISKSNVVDDMVQSNEILYGQEPKHPDHCVVIKYVPYVGDSKRAMDEYVSELMLGGHNTIIVHNTCEDSLLASPLILDLTILAELCQRVEFKIHNPKGASVYQKFNSVLSVLSYMCKAPLVERGAPVVNSLFRQRTTIENLMRALLALPPINHLDFQFKCSQRALWYEEAKQSVVVSKTKKYAHNVEYAEEVVKGY
;
A
#
# COMPACT_ATOMS: atom_id res chain seq x y z
N CYS A 1 -15.63 -17.70 7.39
CA CYS A 1 -14.58 -17.53 6.35
C CYS A 1 -14.18 -16.05 6.32
N THR A 2 -12.95 -15.71 5.92
CA THR A 2 -12.59 -14.30 5.67
C THR A 2 -13.40 -13.75 4.50
N TYR A 3 -13.89 -12.52 4.62
CA TYR A 3 -14.65 -11.85 3.56
C TYR A 3 -13.93 -10.57 3.12
N ILE A 4 -13.71 -10.40 1.82
CA ILE A 4 -13.01 -9.25 1.25
C ILE A 4 -13.93 -8.54 0.26
N ASN A 5 -14.21 -7.26 0.50
CA ASN A 5 -15.01 -6.45 -0.41
C ASN A 5 -14.13 -5.78 -1.47
N GLY A 6 -14.19 -6.31 -2.69
CA GLY A 6 -13.47 -5.76 -3.84
C GLY A 6 -14.14 -4.58 -4.53
N SER A 7 -15.30 -4.14 -4.05
CA SER A 7 -16.15 -3.12 -4.69
C SER A 7 -16.41 -1.94 -3.74
N PRO A 8 -16.89 -0.78 -4.23
CA PRO A 8 -16.91 0.47 -3.44
C PRO A 8 -18.14 0.65 -2.55
N GLN A 9 -19.10 -0.25 -2.57
CA GLN A 9 -20.27 -0.17 -1.68
C GLN A 9 -19.87 -0.41 -0.23
N ASN A 10 -20.58 0.25 0.69
CA ASN A 10 -20.34 0.23 2.13
C ASN A 10 -20.87 -1.05 2.81
N THR A 11 -20.41 -2.21 2.34
CA THR A 11 -20.83 -3.53 2.85
C THR A 11 -20.64 -3.63 4.36
N PHE A 12 -19.53 -3.13 4.89
CA PHE A 12 -19.16 -3.23 6.29
C PHE A 12 -19.74 -2.09 7.14
N VAL A 13 -21.06 -2.09 7.28
CA VAL A 13 -21.74 -1.24 8.28
C VAL A 13 -21.33 -1.64 9.70
N PRO A 14 -21.47 -0.75 10.71
CA PRO A 14 -20.99 -1.02 12.07
C PRO A 14 -21.43 -2.36 12.67
N GLY A 15 -22.69 -2.76 12.43
CA GLY A 15 -23.21 -4.05 12.91
C GLY A 15 -22.57 -5.27 12.24
N LEU A 16 -22.10 -5.15 10.99
CA LEU A 16 -21.40 -6.24 10.31
C LEU A 16 -19.95 -6.38 10.80
N ILE A 17 -19.33 -5.27 11.19
CA ILE A 17 -18.02 -5.27 11.85
C ILE A 17 -18.12 -5.95 13.22
N GLU A 18 -19.14 -5.61 14.02
CA GLU A 18 -19.41 -6.25 15.32
C GLU A 18 -19.69 -7.75 15.17
N LEU A 19 -20.40 -8.15 14.11
CA LEU A 19 -20.59 -9.57 13.81
C LEU A 19 -19.26 -10.27 13.49
N ALA A 20 -18.39 -9.65 12.69
CA ALA A 20 -17.09 -10.22 12.36
C ALA A 20 -16.20 -10.39 13.61
N GLU A 21 -16.23 -9.42 14.52
CA GLU A 21 -15.56 -9.47 15.83
C GLU A 21 -16.08 -10.61 16.70
N LYS A 22 -17.40 -10.73 16.82
CA LYS A 22 -18.05 -11.80 17.59
C LYS A 22 -17.70 -13.18 17.06
N GLU A 23 -17.73 -13.35 15.75
CA GLU A 23 -17.45 -14.63 15.07
C GLU A 23 -15.94 -14.87 14.88
N LYS A 24 -15.09 -13.91 15.26
CA LYS A 24 -13.62 -13.96 15.14
C LYS A 24 -13.17 -14.27 13.71
N VAL A 25 -13.83 -13.65 12.73
CA VAL A 25 -13.52 -13.77 11.31
C VAL A 25 -12.96 -12.47 10.76
N PHE A 26 -12.10 -12.58 9.77
CA PHE A 26 -11.52 -11.39 9.15
C PHE A 26 -12.42 -10.78 8.08
N ILE A 27 -12.41 -9.46 8.04
CA ILE A 27 -12.99 -8.63 7.00
C ILE A 27 -11.94 -7.63 6.48
N ALA A 28 -12.00 -7.33 5.18
CA ALA A 28 -11.14 -6.34 4.56
C ALA A 28 -11.80 -5.73 3.32
N GLY A 29 -11.36 -4.54 2.92
CA GLY A 29 -11.93 -3.76 1.83
C GLY A 29 -11.49 -2.31 1.96
N ASP A 30 -12.07 -1.36 1.22
CA ASP A 30 -13.05 -1.51 0.14
C ASP A 30 -12.43 -1.06 -1.21
N ASP A 31 -12.97 -1.61 -2.30
CA ASP A 31 -12.66 -1.30 -3.70
C ASP A 31 -11.20 -1.56 -4.13
N PHE A 32 -10.94 -2.42 -5.12
CA PHE A 32 -9.56 -2.75 -5.49
C PHE A 32 -8.76 -1.56 -6.03
N LYS A 33 -7.58 -1.29 -5.46
CA LYS A 33 -6.67 -0.22 -5.88
C LYS A 33 -5.87 -0.64 -7.13
N SER A 34 -6.54 -0.69 -8.28
CA SER A 34 -5.93 -0.92 -9.60
C SER A 34 -5.50 0.39 -10.27
N GLY A 35 -4.55 0.28 -11.22
CA GLY A 35 -4.21 1.29 -12.24
C GLY A 35 -4.11 2.74 -11.74
N GLN A 36 -5.11 3.55 -12.07
CA GLN A 36 -5.14 5.00 -11.84
C GLN A 36 -5.03 5.38 -10.36
N THR A 37 -5.85 4.80 -9.48
CA THR A 37 -5.84 5.20 -8.05
C THR A 37 -4.54 4.78 -7.38
N LYS A 38 -3.97 3.63 -7.78
CA LYS A 38 -2.66 3.19 -7.29
C LYS A 38 -1.57 4.19 -7.65
N PHE A 39 -1.55 4.64 -8.91
CA PHE A 39 -0.63 5.68 -9.36
C PHE A 39 -0.86 7.02 -8.64
N LYS A 40 -2.12 7.46 -8.49
CA LYS A 40 -2.47 8.68 -7.76
C LYS A 40 -1.93 8.68 -6.33
N SER A 41 -2.11 7.57 -5.60
CA SER A 41 -1.62 7.45 -4.22
C SER A 41 -0.09 7.51 -4.10
N VAL A 42 0.64 7.18 -5.18
CA VAL A 42 2.10 7.34 -5.25
C VAL A 42 2.47 8.78 -5.59
N LEU A 43 1.82 9.36 -6.60
CA LEU A 43 2.18 10.68 -7.09
C LEU A 43 1.88 11.78 -6.07
N VAL A 44 0.71 11.75 -5.42
CA VAL A 44 0.34 12.76 -4.44
C VAL A 44 1.22 12.67 -3.19
N ASP A 45 1.52 11.46 -2.72
CA ASP A 45 2.47 11.22 -1.63
C ASP A 45 3.86 11.79 -1.99
N PHE A 46 4.35 11.52 -3.19
CA PHE A 46 5.61 12.11 -3.67
C PHE A 46 5.58 13.64 -3.69
N LEU A 47 4.56 14.26 -4.29
CA LEU A 47 4.48 15.72 -4.43
C LEU A 47 4.46 16.40 -3.06
N VAL A 48 3.60 15.93 -2.15
CA VAL A 48 3.48 16.52 -0.80
C VAL A 48 4.76 16.33 0.01
N ASN A 49 5.39 15.15 -0.05
CA ASN A 49 6.68 14.91 0.63
C ASN A 49 7.83 15.73 0.02
N ALA A 50 7.73 16.12 -1.25
CA ALA A 50 8.67 17.02 -1.91
C ALA A 50 8.42 18.51 -1.60
N GLY A 51 7.40 18.84 -0.80
CA GLY A 51 7.04 20.23 -0.49
C GLY A 51 6.30 20.94 -1.64
N ILE A 52 5.75 20.17 -2.60
CA ILE A 52 4.94 20.68 -3.70
C ILE A 52 3.47 20.54 -3.30
N LYS A 53 2.67 21.58 -3.56
CA LYS A 53 1.26 21.61 -3.12
C LYS A 53 0.32 21.33 -4.28
N PRO A 54 -0.21 20.10 -4.41
CA PRO A 54 -1.36 19.82 -5.27
C PRO A 54 -2.54 20.75 -4.96
N CYS A 55 -3.02 21.48 -5.96
CA CYS A 55 -4.16 22.37 -5.85
C CYS A 55 -5.35 21.89 -6.68
N SER A 56 -5.11 21.15 -7.77
CA SER A 56 -6.17 20.55 -8.60
C SER A 56 -5.76 19.16 -9.09
N ILE A 57 -6.71 18.24 -9.03
CA ILE A 57 -6.59 16.85 -9.50
C ILE A 57 -7.84 16.53 -10.32
N ALA A 58 -7.69 16.46 -11.64
CA ALA A 58 -8.77 16.10 -12.54
C ALA A 58 -8.53 14.69 -13.10
N SER A 59 -9.37 13.72 -12.73
CA SER A 59 -9.22 12.31 -13.06
C SER A 59 -10.36 11.80 -13.95
N TYR A 60 -10.08 11.68 -15.24
CA TYR A 60 -11.01 11.15 -16.23
C TYR A 60 -10.73 9.68 -16.53
N ASN A 61 -11.80 8.92 -16.75
CA ASN A 61 -11.72 7.51 -17.09
C ASN A 61 -12.78 7.15 -18.13
N HIS A 62 -12.45 6.29 -19.08
CA HIS A 62 -13.45 5.59 -19.87
C HIS A 62 -13.09 4.13 -20.12
N LEU A 63 -14.11 3.28 -20.11
CA LEU A 63 -14.01 1.83 -20.28
C LEU A 63 -15.31 1.26 -20.88
N GLY A 64 -15.22 0.12 -21.56
CA GLY A 64 -16.30 -0.49 -22.35
C GLY A 64 -16.78 -1.85 -21.85
N ASN A 65 -16.18 -2.39 -20.80
CA ASN A 65 -16.59 -3.64 -20.16
C ASN A 65 -17.87 -3.46 -19.30
N ASN A 66 -18.34 -4.55 -18.68
CA ASN A 66 -19.57 -4.52 -17.89
C ASN A 66 -19.43 -3.67 -16.61
N ASP A 67 -18.22 -3.50 -16.07
CA ASP A 67 -17.98 -2.55 -14.96
C ASP A 67 -18.31 -1.13 -15.41
N GLY A 68 -17.76 -0.68 -16.55
CA GLY A 68 -18.10 0.61 -17.15
C GLY A 68 -19.59 0.77 -17.44
N LYS A 69 -20.26 -0.28 -17.90
CA LYS A 69 -21.70 -0.26 -18.18
C LYS A 69 -22.50 -0.08 -16.88
N ASN A 70 -22.16 -0.81 -15.81
CA ASN A 70 -22.82 -0.69 -14.51
C ASN A 70 -22.58 0.70 -13.88
N LEU A 71 -21.36 1.22 -13.98
CA LEU A 71 -20.97 2.54 -13.48
C LEU A 71 -21.53 3.70 -14.31
N SER A 72 -22.22 3.44 -15.44
CA SER A 72 -22.93 4.49 -16.17
C SER A 72 -24.16 5.00 -15.41
N ALA A 73 -24.69 4.20 -14.48
CA ALA A 73 -25.79 4.59 -13.62
C ALA A 73 -25.29 5.47 -12.45
N PRO A 74 -25.92 6.62 -12.18
CA PRO A 74 -25.42 7.58 -11.18
C PRO A 74 -25.24 7.03 -9.76
N GLN A 75 -26.13 6.12 -9.33
CA GLN A 75 -26.07 5.55 -7.97
C GLN A 75 -24.83 4.65 -7.80
N GLN A 76 -24.52 3.82 -8.78
CA GLN A 76 -23.35 2.96 -8.81
C GLN A 76 -22.07 3.78 -8.96
N PHE A 77 -22.11 4.85 -9.78
CA PHE A 77 -21.00 5.79 -9.92
C PHE A 77 -20.65 6.47 -8.60
N ARG A 78 -21.65 6.89 -7.81
CA ARG A 78 -21.44 7.63 -6.56
C ARG A 78 -20.53 6.89 -5.57
N SER A 79 -20.70 5.57 -5.41
CA SER A 79 -19.81 4.78 -4.54
C SER A 79 -18.37 4.81 -5.04
N LYS A 80 -18.17 4.68 -6.36
CA LYS A 80 -16.84 4.69 -6.99
C LYS A 80 -16.18 6.07 -6.97
N GLU A 81 -16.99 7.12 -7.07
CA GLU A 81 -16.55 8.51 -6.96
C GLU A 81 -15.95 8.76 -5.56
N ILE A 82 -16.69 8.40 -4.50
CA ILE A 82 -16.23 8.58 -3.12
C ILE A 82 -14.91 7.83 -2.86
N SER A 83 -14.83 6.54 -3.23
CA SER A 83 -13.62 5.74 -2.98
C SER A 83 -12.40 6.24 -3.75
N LYS A 84 -12.58 6.85 -4.92
CA LYS A 84 -11.50 7.44 -5.72
C LYS A 84 -11.10 8.84 -5.24
N SER A 85 -12.01 9.59 -4.65
CA SER A 85 -11.77 10.95 -4.19
C SER A 85 -11.00 10.99 -2.86
N ASN A 86 -11.37 10.14 -1.90
CA ASN A 86 -10.83 10.17 -0.53
C ASN A 86 -9.36 9.74 -0.39
N VAL A 87 -8.75 9.22 -1.46
CA VAL A 87 -7.38 8.67 -1.42
C VAL A 87 -6.29 9.73 -1.15
N VAL A 88 -6.63 11.02 -1.23
CA VAL A 88 -5.70 12.14 -1.03
C VAL A 88 -5.86 12.82 0.33
N ASP A 89 -6.89 12.47 1.09
CA ASP A 89 -7.29 13.23 2.29
C ASP A 89 -6.23 13.19 3.39
N ASP A 90 -5.68 12.00 3.66
CA ASP A 90 -4.63 11.81 4.67
C ASP A 90 -3.32 12.50 4.29
N MET A 91 -3.02 12.62 3.00
CA MET A 91 -1.85 13.33 2.51
C MET A 91 -1.98 14.84 2.68
N VAL A 92 -3.15 15.40 2.37
CA VAL A 92 -3.46 16.82 2.63
C VAL A 92 -3.34 17.13 4.12
N GLN A 93 -3.89 16.26 4.98
CA GLN A 93 -3.83 16.41 6.43
C GLN A 93 -2.41 16.26 7.01
N SER A 94 -1.52 15.52 6.33
CA SER A 94 -0.16 15.27 6.83
C SER A 94 0.79 16.48 6.76
N ASN A 95 0.42 17.56 6.04
CA ASN A 95 1.32 18.68 5.80
C ASN A 95 0.63 20.04 6.01
N GLU A 96 0.59 20.48 7.27
CA GLU A 96 0.04 21.77 7.68
C GLU A 96 0.80 22.98 7.09
N ILE A 97 2.06 22.81 6.67
CA ILE A 97 2.83 23.90 6.05
C ILE A 97 2.24 24.25 4.68
N LEU A 98 1.84 23.25 3.89
CA LEU A 98 1.28 23.46 2.55
C LEU A 98 -0.20 23.83 2.58
N TYR A 99 -0.97 23.20 3.48
CA TYR A 99 -2.44 23.29 3.47
C TYR A 99 -3.03 24.13 4.62
N GLY A 100 -2.22 24.53 5.62
CA GLY A 100 -2.68 25.24 6.79
C GLY A 100 -3.33 24.34 7.85
N GLN A 101 -3.81 24.96 8.94
CA GLN A 101 -4.48 24.26 10.05
C GLN A 101 -5.92 23.83 9.72
N GLU A 102 -6.59 24.57 8.84
CA GLU A 102 -7.87 24.18 8.23
C GLU A 102 -7.60 23.82 6.76
N PRO A 103 -7.17 22.58 6.49
CA PRO A 103 -6.69 22.19 5.18
C PRO A 103 -7.79 22.32 4.14
N LYS A 104 -7.61 23.24 3.20
CA LYS A 104 -8.43 23.28 1.99
C LYS A 104 -7.98 22.14 1.07
N HIS A 105 -8.84 21.15 0.88
CA HIS A 105 -8.59 20.08 -0.08
C HIS A 105 -8.39 20.64 -1.50
N PRO A 106 -7.53 20.01 -2.33
CA PRO A 106 -7.42 20.37 -3.73
C PRO A 106 -8.77 20.19 -4.44
N ASP A 107 -9.00 20.97 -5.48
CA ASP A 107 -10.14 20.74 -6.37
C ASP A 107 -9.98 19.34 -6.99
N HIS A 108 -10.87 18.41 -6.65
CA HIS A 108 -10.74 17.02 -7.05
C HIS A 108 -11.98 16.57 -7.83
N CYS A 109 -11.80 16.33 -9.12
CA CYS A 109 -12.85 15.86 -10.02
C CYS A 109 -12.57 14.43 -10.45
N VAL A 110 -13.56 13.54 -10.32
CA VAL A 110 -13.49 12.16 -10.80
C VAL A 110 -14.59 11.95 -11.83
N VAL A 111 -14.23 11.47 -13.01
CA VAL A 111 -15.17 11.16 -14.09
C VAL A 111 -14.96 9.74 -14.58
N ILE A 112 -16.06 9.01 -14.76
CA ILE A 112 -16.08 7.70 -15.42
C ILE A 112 -17.13 7.74 -16.52
N LYS A 113 -16.76 7.34 -17.74
CA LYS A 113 -17.67 7.24 -18.89
C LYS A 113 -17.64 5.83 -19.48
N TYR A 114 -18.81 5.35 -19.86
CA TYR A 114 -18.95 4.11 -20.60
C TYR A 114 -18.68 4.35 -22.08
N VAL A 115 -17.66 3.70 -22.63
CA VAL A 115 -17.28 3.80 -24.04
C VAL A 115 -17.07 2.37 -24.56
N PRO A 116 -18.07 1.74 -25.20
CA PRO A 116 -18.04 0.31 -25.55
C PRO A 116 -16.81 -0.14 -26.32
N TYR A 117 -16.30 0.71 -27.22
CA TYR A 117 -15.22 0.37 -28.15
C TYR A 117 -13.92 -0.07 -27.46
N VAL A 118 -13.59 0.50 -26.29
CA VAL A 118 -12.33 0.20 -25.60
C VAL A 118 -12.38 -1.10 -24.79
N GLY A 119 -13.56 -1.72 -24.64
CA GLY A 119 -13.71 -2.99 -23.91
C GLY A 119 -13.12 -2.92 -22.49
N ASP A 120 -12.33 -3.92 -22.11
CA ASP A 120 -11.63 -3.98 -20.81
C ASP A 120 -10.40 -3.05 -20.72
N SER A 121 -9.95 -2.51 -21.85
CA SER A 121 -8.79 -1.62 -21.99
C SER A 121 -9.15 -0.19 -21.57
N LYS A 122 -9.39 -0.03 -20.26
CA LYS A 122 -9.69 1.23 -19.60
C LYS A 122 -8.62 2.28 -19.90
N ARG A 123 -9.05 3.49 -20.25
CA ARG A 123 -8.18 4.65 -20.40
C ARG A 123 -8.36 5.59 -19.22
N ALA A 124 -7.26 5.96 -18.58
CA ALA A 124 -7.20 6.93 -17.50
C ALA A 124 -6.42 8.15 -17.98
N MET A 125 -6.98 9.33 -17.77
CA MET A 125 -6.35 10.62 -18.08
C MET A 125 -6.44 11.47 -16.83
N ASP A 126 -5.29 11.88 -16.32
CA ASP A 126 -5.20 12.65 -15.10
C ASP A 126 -4.41 13.93 -15.35
N GLU A 127 -4.88 15.04 -14.78
CA GLU A 127 -4.16 16.29 -14.70
C GLU A 127 -3.95 16.66 -13.23
N TYR A 128 -2.71 16.91 -12.85
CA TYR A 128 -2.31 17.38 -11.53
C TYR A 128 -1.72 18.78 -11.68
N VAL A 129 -2.37 19.78 -11.11
CA VAL A 129 -1.85 21.16 -11.05
C VAL A 129 -1.44 21.44 -9.61
N SER A 130 -0.19 21.86 -9.44
CA SER A 130 0.40 22.15 -8.15
C SER A 130 1.01 23.54 -8.09
N GLU A 131 0.96 24.18 -6.92
CA GLU A 131 1.67 25.41 -6.63
C GLU A 131 3.13 25.13 -6.24
N LEU A 132 4.02 26.00 -6.70
CA LEU A 132 5.45 26.04 -6.39
C LEU A 132 5.80 27.37 -5.70
N MET A 133 7.07 27.54 -5.34
CA MET A 133 7.57 28.80 -4.82
C MET A 133 7.32 29.97 -5.79
N LEU A 134 7.17 31.18 -5.22
CA LEU A 134 7.05 32.45 -5.94
C LEU A 134 5.87 32.51 -6.94
N GLY A 135 4.79 31.77 -6.67
CA GLY A 135 3.60 31.72 -7.54
C GLY A 135 3.78 30.88 -8.82
N GLY A 136 4.88 30.12 -8.91
CA GLY A 136 5.07 29.14 -9.97
C GLY A 136 4.06 28.01 -9.90
N HIS A 137 3.83 27.34 -11.03
CA HIS A 137 2.93 26.20 -11.12
C HIS A 137 3.62 25.02 -11.79
N ASN A 138 3.28 23.81 -11.35
CA ASN A 138 3.65 22.56 -12.01
C ASN A 138 2.38 21.85 -12.49
N THR A 139 2.39 21.45 -13.76
CA THR A 139 1.29 20.66 -14.34
C THR A 139 1.82 19.33 -14.83
N ILE A 140 1.24 18.24 -14.34
CA ILE A 140 1.53 16.86 -14.77
C ILE A 140 0.29 16.31 -15.45
N ILE A 141 0.40 15.99 -16.73
CA ILE A 141 -0.64 15.30 -17.49
C ILE A 141 -0.23 13.86 -17.69
N VAL A 142 -1.09 12.93 -17.32
CA VAL A 142 -0.85 11.49 -17.39
C VAL A 142 -1.92 10.84 -18.25
N HIS A 143 -1.50 10.03 -19.21
CA HIS A 143 -2.37 9.10 -19.91
C HIS A 143 -1.93 7.67 -19.61
N ASN A 144 -2.85 6.87 -19.09
CA ASN A 144 -2.61 5.49 -18.70
C ASN A 144 -3.59 4.55 -19.40
N THR A 145 -3.05 3.56 -20.11
CA THR A 145 -3.82 2.45 -20.68
C THR A 145 -3.77 1.28 -19.71
N CYS A 146 -4.92 0.92 -19.16
CA CYS A 146 -5.08 -0.09 -18.14
C CYS A 146 -5.94 -1.23 -18.70
N GLU A 147 -5.36 -2.42 -18.90
CA GLU A 147 -6.16 -3.64 -19.01
C GLU A 147 -6.68 -3.97 -17.61
N ASP A 148 -7.90 -3.52 -17.29
CA ASP A 148 -8.37 -3.39 -15.90
C ASP A 148 -8.46 -4.77 -15.22
N SER A 149 -8.92 -5.78 -15.95
CA SER A 149 -8.98 -7.16 -15.44
C SER A 149 -7.59 -7.74 -15.20
N LEU A 150 -6.60 -7.44 -16.05
CA LEU A 150 -5.22 -7.91 -15.88
C LEU A 150 -4.50 -7.20 -14.72
N LEU A 151 -4.89 -5.97 -14.40
CA LEU A 151 -4.42 -5.27 -13.21
C LEU A 151 -5.13 -5.72 -11.93
N ALA A 152 -6.42 -6.06 -12.00
CA ALA A 152 -7.22 -6.45 -10.84
C ALA A 152 -6.99 -7.90 -10.40
N SER A 153 -6.88 -8.83 -11.35
CA SER A 153 -6.71 -10.27 -11.07
C SER A 153 -5.55 -10.60 -10.11
N PRO A 154 -4.31 -10.07 -10.31
CA PRO A 154 -3.22 -10.33 -9.37
C PRO A 154 -3.45 -9.72 -7.99
N LEU A 155 -4.19 -8.61 -7.88
CA LEU A 155 -4.55 -8.03 -6.57
C LEU A 155 -5.48 -8.97 -5.79
N ILE A 156 -6.39 -9.68 -6.47
CA ILE A 156 -7.26 -10.68 -5.84
C ILE A 156 -6.43 -11.84 -5.28
N LEU A 157 -5.41 -12.28 -6.02
CA LEU A 157 -4.48 -13.31 -5.56
C LEU A 157 -3.72 -12.83 -4.32
N ASP A 158 -3.11 -11.63 -4.37
CA ASP A 158 -2.38 -11.05 -3.24
C ASP A 158 -3.24 -10.91 -1.99
N LEU A 159 -4.48 -10.41 -2.15
CA LEU A 159 -5.46 -10.29 -1.07
C LEU A 159 -5.78 -11.64 -0.42
N THR A 160 -6.00 -12.67 -1.24
CA THR A 160 -6.34 -14.01 -0.75
C THR A 160 -5.15 -14.65 -0.04
N ILE A 161 -3.96 -14.56 -0.61
CA ILE A 161 -2.71 -15.12 -0.06
C ILE A 161 -2.36 -14.44 1.27
N LEU A 162 -2.40 -13.12 1.33
CA LEU A 162 -2.08 -12.38 2.55
C LEU A 162 -3.15 -12.57 3.63
N ALA A 163 -4.43 -12.66 3.26
CA ALA A 163 -5.49 -12.96 4.20
C ALA A 163 -5.35 -14.36 4.82
N GLU A 164 -5.03 -15.37 4.00
CA GLU A 164 -4.76 -16.73 4.46
C GLU A 164 -3.54 -16.76 5.41
N LEU A 165 -2.46 -16.07 5.05
CA LEU A 165 -1.30 -15.96 5.93
C LEU A 165 -1.69 -15.34 7.29
N CYS A 166 -2.46 -14.25 7.28
CA CYS A 166 -2.91 -13.60 8.51
C CYS A 166 -3.78 -14.51 9.39
N GLN A 167 -4.52 -15.47 8.82
CA GLN A 167 -5.28 -16.48 9.59
C GLN A 167 -4.39 -17.43 10.38
N ARG A 168 -3.17 -17.67 9.93
CA ARG A 168 -2.18 -18.54 10.58
C ARG A 168 -1.29 -17.81 11.58
N VAL A 169 -1.31 -16.48 11.61
CA VAL A 169 -0.47 -15.69 12.51
C VAL A 169 -1.15 -15.51 13.86
N GLU A 170 -0.41 -15.84 14.92
CA GLU A 170 -0.75 -15.56 16.30
C GLU A 170 0.43 -14.89 16.99
N PHE A 171 0.16 -13.91 17.85
CA PHE A 171 1.18 -13.17 18.58
C PHE A 171 0.74 -12.91 20.02
N LYS A 172 1.70 -12.55 20.87
CA LYS A 172 1.46 -12.16 22.26
C LYS A 172 1.87 -10.71 22.46
N ILE A 173 1.05 -9.97 23.19
CA ILE A 173 1.46 -8.66 23.70
C ILE A 173 2.21 -8.91 25.01
N HIS A 174 3.45 -8.42 25.10
CA HIS A 174 4.23 -8.53 26.32
C HIS A 174 3.52 -7.76 27.45
N ASN A 175 3.12 -8.47 28.49
CA ASN A 175 2.52 -7.89 29.69
C ASN A 175 3.47 -8.09 30.89
N PRO A 176 4.12 -7.03 31.40
CA PRO A 176 5.04 -7.16 32.53
C PRO A 176 4.35 -7.44 33.87
N LYS A 177 3.01 -7.26 33.96
CA LYS A 177 2.24 -7.42 35.20
C LYS A 177 1.27 -8.61 35.18
N GLY A 178 1.30 -9.46 34.16
CA GLY A 178 0.33 -10.54 34.01
C GLY A 178 0.67 -11.54 32.91
N ALA A 179 -0.23 -12.50 32.69
CA ALA A 179 -0.05 -13.52 31.66
C ALA A 179 -0.15 -12.91 30.25
N SER A 180 0.73 -13.34 29.35
CA SER A 180 0.67 -13.00 27.93
C SER A 180 -0.06 -14.11 27.16
N VAL A 181 -1.23 -13.80 26.61
CA VAL A 181 -2.11 -14.74 25.88
C VAL A 181 -1.90 -14.59 24.39
N TYR A 182 -1.90 -15.71 23.65
CA TYR A 182 -1.86 -15.67 22.19
C TYR A 182 -3.16 -15.06 21.67
N GLN A 183 -3.01 -14.14 20.72
CA GLN A 183 -4.11 -13.49 20.03
C GLN A 183 -3.83 -13.45 18.54
N LYS A 184 -4.90 -13.30 17.76
CA LYS A 184 -4.84 -13.07 16.32
C LYS A 184 -4.86 -11.57 16.04
N PHE A 185 -4.77 -11.22 14.76
CA PHE A 185 -5.07 -9.87 14.32
C PHE A 185 -6.49 -9.45 14.70
N ASN A 186 -6.73 -8.13 14.68
CA ASN A 186 -8.08 -7.59 14.70
C ASN A 186 -8.89 -8.13 13.50
N SER A 187 -10.22 -8.23 13.66
CA SER A 187 -11.14 -8.68 12.62
C SER A 187 -11.04 -7.82 11.35
N VAL A 188 -10.78 -6.52 11.47
CA VAL A 188 -10.47 -5.63 10.34
C VAL A 188 -8.98 -5.77 9.97
N LEU A 189 -8.70 -6.43 8.84
CA LEU A 189 -7.34 -6.63 8.34
C LEU A 189 -6.82 -5.44 7.52
N SER A 190 -6.49 -4.35 8.21
CA SER A 190 -5.91 -3.15 7.57
C SER A 190 -4.54 -3.39 6.92
N VAL A 191 -3.85 -4.51 7.18
CA VAL A 191 -2.64 -4.93 6.44
C VAL A 191 -2.90 -5.05 4.94
N LEU A 192 -4.14 -5.33 4.53
CA LEU A 192 -4.53 -5.46 3.13
C LEU A 192 -4.75 -4.12 2.41
N SER A 193 -4.57 -2.99 3.09
CA SER A 193 -4.84 -1.64 2.56
C SER A 193 -4.06 -1.29 1.28
N TYR A 194 -2.91 -1.95 1.04
CA TYR A 194 -2.13 -1.80 -0.20
C TYR A 194 -2.95 -2.10 -1.46
N MET A 195 -3.92 -3.02 -1.36
CA MET A 195 -4.77 -3.46 -2.46
C MET A 195 -6.15 -2.79 -2.47
N CYS A 196 -6.49 -1.92 -1.51
CA CYS A 196 -7.83 -1.32 -1.36
C CYS A 196 -7.78 0.21 -1.49
N LYS A 197 -8.70 0.82 -2.26
CA LYS A 197 -8.78 2.27 -2.50
C LYS A 197 -9.26 3.01 -1.27
N ALA A 198 -10.27 2.47 -0.60
CA ALA A 198 -10.87 3.04 0.60
C ALA A 198 -10.67 2.03 1.75
N PRO A 199 -9.46 1.93 2.31
CA PRO A 199 -9.13 0.86 3.25
C PRO A 199 -10.00 0.93 4.51
N LEU A 200 -10.62 -0.20 4.85
CA LEU A 200 -11.31 -0.40 6.11
C LEU A 200 -10.27 -0.49 7.23
N VAL A 201 -10.48 0.30 8.29
CA VAL A 201 -9.61 0.35 9.47
C VAL A 201 -10.43 0.16 10.74
N GLU A 202 -9.74 -0.21 11.82
CA GLU A 202 -10.35 -0.35 13.14
C GLU A 202 -10.96 0.98 13.62
N ARG A 203 -12.00 0.92 14.47
CA ARG A 203 -12.69 2.12 14.97
C ARG A 203 -11.70 3.04 15.68
N GLY A 204 -11.62 4.29 15.21
CA GLY A 204 -10.71 5.31 15.74
C GLY A 204 -9.27 5.23 15.24
N ALA A 205 -8.92 4.24 14.41
CA ALA A 205 -7.61 4.20 13.75
C ALA A 205 -7.57 5.17 12.56
N PRO A 206 -6.41 5.79 12.27
CA PRO A 206 -6.25 6.64 11.10
C PRO A 206 -6.22 5.80 9.82
N VAL A 207 -6.80 6.35 8.75
CA VAL A 207 -6.66 5.82 7.39
C VAL A 207 -5.33 6.28 6.81
N VAL A 208 -4.60 5.36 6.18
CA VAL A 208 -3.34 5.66 5.47
C VAL A 208 -3.50 5.20 4.03
N ASN A 209 -3.42 6.10 3.06
CA ASN A 209 -3.51 5.80 1.63
C ASN A 209 -2.17 5.78 0.89
N SER A 210 -1.12 6.37 1.48
CA SER A 210 0.24 6.35 0.92
C SER A 210 0.68 4.92 0.62
N LEU A 211 0.88 4.63 -0.67
CA LEU A 211 1.08 3.27 -1.16
C LEU A 211 2.40 2.67 -0.63
N PHE A 212 3.45 3.49 -0.53
CA PHE A 212 4.75 3.05 -0.01
C PHE A 212 4.66 2.70 1.47
N ARG A 213 3.98 3.52 2.28
CA ARG A 213 3.78 3.22 3.70
C ARG A 213 3.01 1.91 3.88
N GLN A 214 1.94 1.70 3.10
CA GLN A 214 1.19 0.44 3.11
C GLN A 214 2.06 -0.77 2.74
N ARG A 215 2.93 -0.64 1.73
CA ARG A 215 3.87 -1.71 1.34
C ARG A 215 4.90 -1.99 2.41
N THR A 216 5.49 -0.95 3.00
CA THR A 216 6.46 -1.06 4.10
C THR A 216 5.84 -1.74 5.32
N THR A 217 4.55 -1.54 5.61
CA THR A 217 3.84 -2.28 6.65
C THR A 217 3.83 -3.80 6.38
N ILE A 218 3.51 -4.21 5.14
CA ILE A 218 3.53 -5.64 4.76
C ILE A 218 4.95 -6.20 4.87
N GLU A 219 5.95 -5.49 4.35
CA GLU A 219 7.34 -5.91 4.41
C GLU A 219 7.85 -6.06 5.85
N ASN A 220 7.63 -5.06 6.69
CA ASN A 220 8.05 -5.11 8.09
C ASN A 220 7.28 -6.15 8.90
N LEU A 221 6.02 -6.45 8.55
CA LEU A 221 5.30 -7.58 9.12
C LEU A 221 6.00 -8.91 8.78
N MET A 222 6.34 -9.15 7.51
CA MET A 222 7.04 -10.37 7.10
C MET A 222 8.41 -10.50 7.78
N ARG A 223 9.15 -9.39 7.90
CA ARG A 223 10.42 -9.34 8.62
C ARG A 223 10.26 -9.67 10.10
N ALA A 224 9.23 -9.13 10.76
CA ALA A 224 8.94 -9.43 12.16
C ALA A 224 8.63 -10.91 12.38
N LEU A 225 7.89 -11.56 11.46
CA LEU A 225 7.64 -13.00 11.50
C LEU A 225 8.92 -13.85 11.37
N LEU A 226 9.98 -13.30 10.80
CA LEU A 226 11.31 -13.90 10.67
C LEU A 226 12.30 -13.42 11.76
N ALA A 227 11.82 -12.70 12.77
CA ALA A 227 12.65 -12.08 13.82
C ALA A 227 13.72 -11.10 13.28
N LEU A 228 13.46 -10.46 12.13
CA LEU A 228 14.30 -9.42 11.56
C LEU A 228 13.80 -8.03 11.97
N PRO A 229 14.71 -7.08 12.25
CA PRO A 229 14.32 -5.71 12.56
C PRO A 229 13.67 -5.02 11.35
N PRO A 230 12.81 -4.00 11.57
CA PRO A 230 12.22 -3.24 10.49
C PRO A 230 13.29 -2.49 9.68
N ILE A 231 13.00 -2.25 8.40
CA ILE A 231 13.89 -1.47 7.54
C ILE A 231 13.78 0.00 7.93
N ASN A 232 14.94 0.62 8.21
CA ASN A 232 15.04 2.03 8.63
C ASN A 232 15.74 2.93 7.60
N HIS A 233 16.36 2.37 6.54
CA HIS A 233 17.09 3.09 5.49
C HIS A 233 18.22 4.02 5.98
N LEU A 234 18.71 3.81 7.22
CA LEU A 234 19.74 4.68 7.80
C LEU A 234 21.11 4.40 7.17
N ASP A 235 21.43 3.13 6.91
CA ASP A 235 22.68 2.69 6.28
C ASP A 235 23.93 3.35 6.88
N PHE A 236 23.96 3.51 8.21
CA PHE A 236 25.01 4.24 8.91
C PHE A 236 26.41 3.68 8.72
N GLN A 237 26.54 2.38 8.45
CA GLN A 237 27.78 1.72 8.09
C GLN A 237 28.51 2.41 6.91
N PHE A 238 27.76 3.08 6.02
CA PHE A 238 28.31 3.82 4.88
C PHE A 238 28.34 5.34 5.11
N LYS A 239 27.77 5.84 6.20
CA LYS A 239 27.66 7.27 6.52
C LYS A 239 28.57 7.72 7.67
N CYS A 240 29.28 6.79 8.32
CA CYS A 240 30.24 7.09 9.37
C CYS A 240 31.57 7.62 8.80
N SER A 241 32.08 8.71 9.39
CA SER A 241 33.40 9.27 9.04
C SER A 241 34.56 8.34 9.41
N GLN A 242 34.41 7.54 10.47
CA GLN A 242 35.39 6.56 10.92
C GLN A 242 34.89 5.13 10.64
N ARG A 243 34.76 4.76 9.36
CA ARG A 243 34.26 3.44 8.94
C ARG A 243 35.02 2.27 9.58
N ALA A 244 36.31 2.42 9.85
CA ALA A 244 37.12 1.39 10.50
C ALA A 244 36.67 1.05 11.94
N LEU A 245 35.93 1.94 12.61
CA LEU A 245 35.36 1.68 13.94
C LEU A 245 33.98 1.04 13.90
N TRP A 246 33.36 0.95 12.72
CA TRP A 246 32.06 0.31 12.58
C TRP A 246 32.24 -1.21 12.72
N TYR A 247 31.83 -1.75 13.86
CA TYR A 247 31.79 -3.18 14.10
C TYR A 247 30.39 -3.72 13.79
N GLU A 248 30.31 -4.64 12.83
CA GLU A 248 29.10 -5.37 12.54
C GLU A 248 29.33 -6.84 12.87
N GLU A 249 28.71 -7.31 13.95
CA GLU A 249 28.69 -8.73 14.28
C GLU A 249 27.84 -9.44 13.22
N ALA A 250 28.46 -10.24 12.36
CA ALA A 250 27.75 -11.02 11.36
C ALA A 250 26.86 -12.07 12.04
N LYS A 251 25.62 -11.70 12.39
CA LYS A 251 24.63 -12.61 12.97
C LYS A 251 23.95 -13.43 11.87
N GLN A 252 24.68 -14.40 11.33
CA GLN A 252 24.26 -15.74 10.88
C GLN A 252 25.18 -16.26 9.77
N SER A 253 25.55 -17.54 9.88
CA SER A 253 26.23 -18.31 8.85
C SER A 253 25.35 -18.41 7.61
N VAL A 254 25.79 -17.80 6.51
CA VAL A 254 25.29 -18.12 5.17
C VAL A 254 25.42 -19.63 5.00
N VAL A 255 24.31 -20.31 4.69
CA VAL A 255 24.30 -21.75 4.42
C VAL A 255 25.37 -22.06 3.37
N VAL A 256 26.48 -22.66 3.80
CA VAL A 256 27.49 -23.16 2.88
C VAL A 256 26.91 -24.41 2.24
N SER A 257 26.40 -24.27 1.02
CA SER A 257 26.12 -25.43 0.17
C SER A 257 27.46 -26.15 -0.05
N LYS A 258 27.64 -27.32 0.57
CA LYS A 258 28.79 -28.18 0.32
C LYS A 258 28.64 -28.79 -1.08
N THR A 259 29.15 -28.12 -2.09
CA THR A 259 29.41 -28.75 -3.39
C THR A 259 30.53 -29.76 -3.19
N LYS A 260 30.22 -31.06 -3.27
CA LYS A 260 31.23 -32.14 -3.27
C LYS A 260 32.21 -31.89 -4.41
N LYS A 261 33.46 -31.54 -4.10
CA LYS A 261 34.58 -31.58 -5.06
C LYS A 261 35.15 -33.00 -5.06
N TYR A 262 35.20 -33.60 -6.25
CA TYR A 262 36.07 -34.75 -6.53
C TYR A 262 37.53 -34.32 -6.36
N ALA A 263 38.32 -35.17 -5.71
CA ALA A 263 39.70 -34.95 -5.37
C ALA A 263 40.60 -34.89 -6.61
N HIS A 264 41.46 -33.87 -6.69
CA HIS A 264 42.81 -34.02 -7.23
C HIS A 264 43.73 -32.94 -6.62
N ASN A 265 44.90 -33.41 -6.18
CA ASN A 265 45.96 -32.70 -5.47
C ASN A 265 46.40 -31.41 -6.14
N VAL A 266 46.27 -30.26 -5.46
CA VAL A 266 47.21 -29.14 -5.53
C VAL A 266 47.13 -28.34 -4.21
N GLU A 267 48.24 -28.22 -3.48
CA GLU A 267 48.37 -27.26 -2.37
C GLU A 267 48.47 -25.84 -2.92
N TYR A 268 47.52 -24.98 -2.57
CA TYR A 268 47.68 -23.51 -2.63
C TYR A 268 47.00 -22.88 -1.42
N ALA A 269 47.68 -21.88 -0.87
CA ALA A 269 47.38 -21.19 0.38
C ALA A 269 45.93 -20.67 0.45
N GLU A 270 45.33 -20.78 1.63
CA GLU A 270 44.03 -20.20 1.95
C GLU A 270 44.09 -18.67 1.91
N GLU A 271 43.75 -18.07 0.77
CA GLU A 271 43.30 -16.69 0.74
C GLU A 271 41.85 -16.63 1.18
N VAL A 272 41.64 -16.15 2.41
CA VAL A 272 40.34 -15.70 2.90
C VAL A 272 39.94 -14.49 2.06
N VAL A 273 39.13 -14.71 1.03
CA VAL A 273 38.41 -13.63 0.34
C VAL A 273 37.34 -13.12 1.30
N LYS A 274 37.68 -12.09 2.08
CA LYS A 274 36.68 -11.27 2.77
C LYS A 274 35.88 -10.55 1.68
N GLY A 275 34.63 -10.97 1.48
CA GLY A 275 33.69 -10.28 0.61
C GLY A 275 33.48 -8.84 1.10
N TYR A 276 33.47 -7.91 0.14
CA TYR A 276 33.19 -6.48 0.34
C TYR A 276 31.72 -6.21 0.70
#